data_AF-A0A1F8QAF1-F1
#
_entry.id   AF-A0A1F8QAF1-F1
#
_cell.length_a   1.000
_cell.length_b   1.000
_cell.length_c   1.000
_cell.angle_alpha   90.00
_cell.angle_beta   90.00
_cell.angle_gamma   90.00
#
_symmetry.space_group_name_H-M   'P 1'
#
loop_
_entity.id
_entity.type
_entity.pdbx_description
1 polymer ?
#
loop_
_entity_poly.entity_id
_entity_poly.type
_entity_poly.pdbx_seq_one_letter_code
_entity_poly.pdbx_strand_id
1 'polypeptide(L)'
;MNSGSRKLGINHYVIILLTLATAGIHLSLLFPDLMFMLNAIGYLTLLALYFLPVPFLRKYHALVRWAFIGFTLVTISAWLLIGDKSWPGGALGYITKAVEVLLVIFLFTDRQS
;
A
#
# COMPACT_ATOMS: atom_id res chain seq x y z
N MET A 1 26.40 -12.12 -19.73
CA MET A 1 25.28 -11.25 -19.27
C MET A 1 25.04 -11.55 -17.80
N ASN A 2 25.51 -10.72 -16.88
CA ASN A 2 25.23 -10.90 -15.45
C ASN A 2 23.81 -10.42 -15.17
N SER A 3 22.86 -11.35 -15.06
CA SER A 3 21.56 -11.08 -14.43
C SER A 3 21.79 -10.96 -12.92
N GLY A 4 22.35 -9.84 -12.48
CA GLY A 4 22.47 -9.52 -11.08
C GLY A 4 21.08 -9.45 -10.46
N SER A 5 20.69 -10.48 -9.72
CA SER A 5 19.53 -10.46 -8.85
C SER A 5 19.71 -9.28 -7.89
N ARG A 6 19.00 -8.16 -8.10
CA ARG A 6 18.92 -7.09 -7.10
C ARG A 6 18.33 -7.72 -5.84
N LYS A 7 19.17 -7.92 -4.82
CA LYS A 7 18.70 -8.39 -3.52
C LYS A 7 17.73 -7.34 -2.98
N LEU A 8 16.56 -7.80 -2.52
CA LEU A 8 15.61 -6.91 -1.88
C LEU A 8 16.20 -6.42 -0.55
N GLY A 9 16.27 -5.11 -0.35
CA GLY A 9 16.60 -4.52 0.94
C GLY A 9 15.45 -4.70 1.94
N ILE A 10 15.75 -4.48 3.22
CA ILE A 10 14.79 -4.64 4.32
C ILE A 10 13.52 -3.79 4.11
N ASN A 11 13.66 -2.58 3.55
CA ASN A 11 12.54 -1.69 3.25
C ASN A 11 11.53 -2.32 2.29
N HIS A 12 11.98 -3.12 1.33
CA HIS A 12 11.07 -3.79 0.39
C HIS A 12 10.19 -4.82 1.09
N TYR A 13 10.78 -5.62 1.97
CA TYR A 13 10.02 -6.58 2.76
C TYR A 13 9.00 -5.87 3.65
N VAL A 14 9.37 -4.74 4.25
CA VAL A 14 8.45 -3.93 5.05
C VAL A 14 7.30 -3.38 4.20
N ILE A 15 7.59 -2.81 3.03
CA ILE A 15 6.55 -2.31 2.09
C ILE A 15 5.60 -3.44 1.70
N ILE A 16 6.12 -4.62 1.34
CA ILE A 16 5.33 -5.79 1.00
C ILE A 16 4.42 -6.19 2.16
N LEU A 17 4.97 -6.36 3.36
CA LEU A 17 4.22 -6.80 4.54
C LEU A 17 3.13 -5.79 4.93
N LEU A 18 3.46 -4.49 4.99
CA LEU A 18 2.48 -3.45 5.32
C LEU A 18 1.36 -3.37 4.28
N THR A 19 1.70 -3.53 3.00
CA THR A 19 0.70 -3.51 1.92
C THR A 19 -0.22 -4.71 2.00
N LEU A 20 0.32 -5.91 2.16
CA LEU A 20 -0.47 -7.14 2.26
C LEU A 20 -1.37 -7.12 3.50
N ALA A 21 -0.86 -6.63 4.64
CA ALA A 21 -1.67 -6.43 5.84
C ALA A 21 -2.83 -5.46 5.57
N THR A 22 -2.56 -4.33 4.93
CA THR A 22 -3.58 -3.32 4.59
C THR A 22 -4.64 -3.89 3.64
N ALA A 23 -4.22 -4.58 2.57
CA ALA A 23 -5.13 -5.21 1.62
C ALA A 23 -5.99 -6.30 2.28
N GLY A 24 -5.38 -7.15 3.11
CA GLY A 24 -6.09 -8.18 3.86
C GLY A 24 -7.14 -7.60 4.81
N ILE A 25 -6.82 -6.52 5.50
CA ILE A 25 -7.77 -5.83 6.39
C ILE A 25 -8.97 -5.27 5.60
N HIS A 26 -8.72 -4.64 4.45
CA HIS A 26 -9.80 -4.13 3.60
C HIS A 26 -10.70 -5.26 3.09
N LEU A 27 -10.12 -6.41 2.74
CA LEU A 27 -10.90 -7.59 2.37
C LEU A 27 -11.68 -8.17 3.57
N SER A 28 -11.21 -8.04 4.81
CA SER A 28 -11.89 -8.62 5.97
C SER A 28 -12.99 -7.74 6.58
N LEU A 29 -12.86 -6.42 6.50
CA LEU A 29 -13.70 -5.49 7.28
C LEU A 29 -15.17 -5.52 6.86
N LEU A 30 -15.43 -5.49 5.55
CA LEU A 30 -16.77 -5.21 5.04
C LEU A 30 -17.11 -6.03 3.80
N PHE A 31 -16.45 -7.17 3.57
CA PHE A 31 -16.73 -7.97 2.37
C PHE A 31 -18.23 -8.35 2.26
N PRO A 32 -18.87 -8.15 1.10
CA PRO A 32 -18.34 -7.65 -0.18
C PRO A 32 -18.67 -6.17 -0.46
N ASP A 33 -18.20 -5.24 0.38
CA ASP A 33 -18.33 -3.81 0.13
C ASP A 33 -17.39 -3.36 -0.98
N LEU A 34 -17.96 -2.68 -1.97
CA LEU A 34 -17.23 -2.29 -3.18
C LEU A 34 -16.07 -1.33 -2.90
N MET A 35 -16.24 -0.35 -2.01
CA MET A 35 -15.17 0.61 -1.70
C MET A 35 -13.98 -0.08 -1.04
N PHE A 36 -14.25 -0.98 -0.09
CA PHE A 36 -13.18 -1.74 0.57
C PHE A 36 -12.50 -2.74 -0.37
N MET A 37 -13.26 -3.41 -1.24
CA MET A 37 -12.67 -4.28 -2.27
C MET A 37 -11.79 -3.51 -3.26
N LEU A 38 -12.24 -2.33 -3.72
CA LEU A 38 -11.45 -1.48 -4.60
C LEU A 38 -10.14 -1.01 -3.92
N ASN A 39 -10.18 -0.72 -2.62
CA ASN A 39 -8.96 -0.40 -1.87
C ASN A 39 -7.99 -1.58 -1.87
N ALA A 40 -8.45 -2.78 -1.53
CA ALA A 40 -7.61 -3.98 -1.52
C ALA A 40 -6.99 -4.26 -2.90
N ILE A 41 -7.79 -4.18 -3.96
CA ILE A 41 -7.32 -4.36 -5.36
C ILE A 41 -6.31 -3.27 -5.72
N GLY A 42 -6.55 -2.02 -5.33
CA GLY A 42 -5.63 -0.91 -5.56
C GLY A 42 -4.27 -1.14 -4.90
N TYR A 43 -4.26 -1.56 -3.63
CA TYR A 43 -3.03 -1.89 -2.90
C TYR A 43 -2.25 -3.03 -3.57
N LEU A 44 -2.92 -4.13 -3.92
CA LEU A 44 -2.27 -5.27 -4.58
C LEU A 44 -1.75 -4.92 -5.98
N THR A 45 -2.50 -4.11 -6.72
CA THR A 45 -2.11 -3.63 -8.05
C THR A 45 -0.85 -2.76 -7.95
N LEU A 46 -0.85 -1.77 -7.05
CA LEU A 46 0.29 -0.87 -6.87
C LEU A 46 1.51 -1.62 -6.33
N LEU A 47 1.33 -2.62 -5.46
CA LEU A 47 2.40 -3.49 -5.02
C LEU A 47 3.04 -4.26 -6.18
N ALA A 48 2.19 -4.86 -7.03
CA ALA A 48 2.65 -5.57 -8.21
C ALA A 48 3.40 -4.63 -9.16
N LEU A 49 2.84 -3.45 -9.45
CA LEU A 49 3.49 -2.45 -10.30
C LEU A 49 4.82 -1.96 -9.73
N TYR A 50 4.96 -1.87 -8.41
CA TYR A 50 6.17 -1.42 -7.74
C TYR A 50 7.31 -2.43 -7.84
N PHE A 51 7.02 -3.74 -7.70
CA PHE A 51 8.06 -4.78 -7.63
C PHE A 51 8.23 -5.62 -8.90
N LEU A 52 7.27 -5.64 -9.81
CA LEU A 52 7.35 -6.49 -11.01
C LEU A 52 8.44 -5.95 -11.95
N PRO A 53 9.37 -6.80 -12.44
CA PRO A 53 10.52 -6.37 -13.24
C PRO A 53 10.15 -6.05 -14.70
N VAL A 54 9.10 -5.27 -14.94
CA VAL A 54 8.66 -4.85 -16.27
C VAL A 54 9.53 -3.69 -16.76
N PRO A 55 10.19 -3.78 -17.94
CA PRO A 55 11.09 -2.74 -18.44
C PRO A 55 10.45 -1.35 -18.52
N PHE A 56 9.17 -1.28 -18.91
CA PHE A 56 8.41 -0.02 -18.96
C PHE A 56 8.24 0.62 -17.57
N LEU A 57 7.89 -0.17 -16.55
CA LEU A 57 7.66 0.34 -15.20
C LEU A 57 8.94 0.80 -14.52
N ARG A 58 10.10 0.21 -14.87
CA ARG A 58 11.41 0.68 -14.38
C ARG A 58 11.68 2.14 -14.73
N LYS A 59 11.29 2.58 -15.93
CA LYS A 59 11.42 3.99 -16.36
C LYS A 59 10.53 4.93 -15.54
N TYR A 60 9.38 4.45 -15.09
CA TYR A 60 8.38 5.21 -14.35
C TYR A 60 8.30 4.80 -12.88
N HIS A 61 9.35 4.18 -12.32
CA HIS A 61 9.31 3.64 -10.97
C HIS A 61 9.00 4.72 -9.93
N ALA A 62 9.57 5.92 -10.10
CA ALA A 62 9.25 7.08 -9.28
C ALA A 62 7.76 7.47 -9.37
N LEU A 63 7.16 7.42 -10.57
CA LEU A 63 5.74 7.71 -10.75
C LEU A 63 4.87 6.65 -10.05
N VAL A 64 5.21 5.37 -10.17
CA VAL A 64 4.50 4.28 -9.45
C VAL A 64 4.61 4.48 -7.95
N ARG A 65 5.80 4.84 -7.43
CA ARG A 65 6.02 5.17 -6.01
C ARG A 65 5.10 6.29 -5.54
N TRP A 66 5.04 7.39 -6.30
CA TRP A 66 4.20 8.54 -5.96
C TRP A 66 2.71 8.23 -6.09
N ALA A 67 2.31 7.44 -7.08
CA ALA A 67 0.94 6.95 -7.20
C ALA A 67 0.57 6.09 -5.99
N PHE A 68 1.50 5.26 -5.51
CA PHE A 68 1.31 4.41 -4.34
C PHE A 68 1.14 5.22 -3.05
N ILE A 69 2.01 6.22 -2.85
CA ILE A 69 1.88 7.18 -1.74
C ILE A 69 0.54 7.92 -1.84
N GLY A 70 0.23 8.49 -3.00
CA GLY A 70 -0.98 9.27 -3.22
C GLY A 70 -2.25 8.45 -2.96
N PHE A 71 -2.31 7.23 -3.47
CA PHE A 71 -3.42 6.30 -3.22
C PHE A 71 -3.59 6.02 -1.72
N THR A 72 -2.50 5.73 -1.01
CA THR A 72 -2.52 5.49 0.43
C THR A 72 -2.98 6.73 1.21
N LEU A 73 -2.59 7.93 0.78
CA LEU A 73 -3.08 9.17 1.40
C LEU A 73 -4.58 9.39 1.14
N VAL A 74 -5.10 8.99 -0.02
CA VAL A 74 -6.53 9.04 -0.32
C VAL A 74 -7.31 8.09 0.59
N THR A 75 -6.83 6.86 0.83
CA THR A 75 -7.52 5.90 1.72
C THR A 75 -7.52 6.38 3.18
N ILE A 76 -6.43 7.00 3.65
CA ILE A 76 -6.37 7.66 4.97
C ILE A 76 -7.40 8.79 5.03
N SER A 77 -7.37 9.69 4.04
CA SER A 77 -8.24 10.88 4.00
C SER A 77 -9.72 10.50 3.93
N ALA A 78 -10.07 9.50 3.11
CA ALA A 78 -11.44 9.01 3.00
C ALA A 78 -11.95 8.49 4.36
N TRP A 79 -11.17 7.68 5.06
CA TRP A 79 -11.56 7.21 6.39
C TRP A 79 -11.67 8.33 7.43
N LEU A 80 -10.79 9.35 7.38
CA LEU A 80 -10.90 10.51 8.27
C LEU A 80 -12.23 11.25 8.06
N LEU A 81 -12.65 11.40 6.80
CA LEU A 81 -13.87 12.12 6.44
C LEU A 81 -15.16 11.32 6.68
N ILE A 82 -15.20 10.04 6.29
CA ILE A 82 -16.44 9.25 6.25
C ILE A 82 -16.36 7.89 6.95
N GLY A 83 -15.20 7.52 7.51
CA GLY A 83 -15.00 6.24 8.20
C GLY A 83 -15.59 6.21 9.61
N ASP A 84 -16.10 5.05 10.01
CA ASP A 84 -16.55 4.78 11.38
C ASP A 84 -15.37 4.84 12.37
N LYS A 85 -15.61 5.52 13.49
CA LYS A 85 -14.66 5.80 14.58
C LYS A 85 -15.20 5.36 15.94
N SER A 86 -16.40 4.78 15.98
CA SER A 86 -17.05 4.31 17.20
C SER A 86 -16.30 3.11 17.80
N TRP A 87 -16.35 2.96 19.12
CA TRP A 87 -15.73 1.81 19.79
C TRP A 87 -16.77 0.69 20.03
N PRO A 88 -16.44 -0.60 19.84
CA PRO A 88 -15.15 -1.16 19.39
C PRO A 88 -14.99 -1.30 17.87
N GLY A 89 -16.05 -1.09 17.08
CA GLY A 89 -16.06 -1.39 15.64
C GLY A 89 -15.02 -0.61 14.82
N GLY A 90 -14.80 0.66 15.14
CA GLY A 90 -13.82 1.54 14.50
C GLY A 90 -12.37 1.31 14.94
N ALA A 91 -12.11 0.49 15.96
CA ALA A 91 -10.75 0.23 16.47
C ALA A 91 -9.80 -0.28 15.38
N LEU A 92 -10.31 -1.17 14.53
CA LEU A 92 -9.55 -1.76 13.44
C LEU A 92 -9.22 -0.73 12.35
N GLY A 93 -10.08 0.28 12.16
CA GLY A 93 -9.80 1.45 11.31
C GLY A 93 -8.54 2.19 11.75
N TYR A 94 -8.41 2.51 13.04
CA TYR A 94 -7.22 3.17 13.58
C TYR A 94 -5.94 2.35 13.37
N ILE A 95 -5.99 1.03 13.61
CA ILE A 95 -4.85 0.13 13.40
C ILE A 95 -4.45 0.14 11.91
N THR A 96 -5.43 0.04 11.01
CA THR A 96 -5.19 0.09 9.56
C THR A 96 -4.50 1.40 9.18
N LYS A 97 -4.93 2.52 9.75
CA LYS A 97 -4.33 3.83 9.43
C LYS A 97 -2.91 3.98 9.95
N ALA A 98 -2.58 3.38 11.10
CA ALA A 98 -1.20 3.32 11.56
C ALA A 98 -0.31 2.53 10.58
N VAL A 99 -0.80 1.39 10.07
CA VAL A 99 -0.09 0.57 9.06
C VAL A 99 0.08 1.35 7.75
N GLU A 100 -0.95 2.04 7.28
CA GLU A 100 -0.90 2.88 6.07
C GLU A 100 0.07 4.06 6.21
N VAL A 101 0.12 4.72 7.37
CA VAL A 101 1.08 5.79 7.64
C VAL A 101 2.52 5.26 7.60
N LEU A 102 2.78 4.10 8.21
CA LEU A 102 4.09 3.45 8.12
C LEU A 102 4.42 3.12 6.65
N LEU A 103 3.46 2.62 5.88
CA LEU A 103 3.67 2.33 4.46
C LEU A 103 4.08 3.59 3.68
N VAL A 104 3.43 4.73 3.92
CA VAL A 104 3.81 6.02 3.32
C VAL A 104 5.25 6.41 3.68
N ILE A 105 5.65 6.27 4.95
CA ILE A 105 7.01 6.59 5.39
C ILE A 105 8.04 5.71 4.68
N PHE A 106 7.80 4.41 4.59
CA PHE A 106 8.70 3.48 3.91
C PHE A 106 8.77 3.73 2.40
N LEU A 107 7.63 4.01 1.74
CA LEU A 107 7.62 4.39 0.32
C LEU A 107 8.34 5.71 0.07
N PHE A 108 8.20 6.69 0.96
CA PHE A 108 8.86 7.99 0.82
C PHE A 108 10.38 7.90 1.01
N THR A 109 10.83 7.05 1.92
CA THR A 109 12.25 6.84 2.21
C THR A 109 12.93 5.86 1.26
N ASP A 110 12.17 5.05 0.51
CA ASP A 110 12.71 4.12 -0.48
C ASP A 110 13.27 4.86 -1.70
N ARG A 111 14.57 5.17 -1.66
CA ARG A 111 15.31 5.83 -2.74
C ARG A 111 15.87 4.82 -3.74
N GLN A 112 15.00 4.01 -4.34
CA GLN A 112 15.40 3.24 -5.52
C GLN A 112 15.46 4.18 -6.74
N SER A 113 16.68 4.48 -7.20
CA SER A 113 16.98 4.97 -8.56
C SER A 113 17.37 3.80 -9.47
#